data_AF-A0A6G0ZEY1-F1
#
_entry.id   AF-A0A6G0ZEY1-F1
#
_cell.length_a   1.000
_cell.length_b   1.000
_cell.length_c   1.000
_cell.angle_alpha   90.00
_cell.angle_beta   90.00
_cell.angle_gamma   90.00
#
_symmetry.space_group_name_H-M   'P 1'
#
loop_
_entity.id
_entity.type
_entity.pdbx_description
1 polymer ?
#
loop_
_entity_poly.entity_id
_entity_poly.type
_entity_poly.pdbx_seq_one_letter_code
_entity_poly.pdbx_strand_id
1 'polypeptide(L)'
;MINIKKNRRALSPQIYPSDHNKQNILKKLYNRPNILALIRNKQLKGFGHTWRADGLLIKKVLVEKINKTRPLGRPRIQWINVISRDLREIGQNVTFELTYNRDRWRDLLKSVMVLNGPVG
;
A
#
# COMPACT_ATOMS: atom_id res chain seq x y z
N MET A 1 32.96 -36.61 22.28
CA MET A 1 32.57 -35.29 21.70
C MET A 1 32.98 -35.28 20.23
N ILE A 2 32.29 -34.47 19.42
CA ILE A 2 32.32 -34.30 17.94
C ILE A 2 31.33 -35.20 17.19
N ASN A 3 30.55 -34.76 16.20
CA ASN A 3 29.74 -33.56 16.01
C ASN A 3 28.72 -33.94 14.91
N ILE A 4 27.51 -33.43 15.03
CA ILE A 4 26.41 -33.64 14.10
C ILE A 4 26.73 -32.88 12.80
N LYS A 5 26.49 -33.47 11.61
CA LYS A 5 25.52 -32.92 10.64
C LYS A 5 25.33 -33.79 9.41
N LYS A 6 24.07 -34.19 9.25
CA LYS A 6 23.46 -34.86 8.12
C LYS A 6 23.87 -34.20 6.82
N ASN A 7 24.44 -35.01 5.93
CA ASN A 7 24.42 -34.82 4.49
C ASN A 7 22.95 -34.65 4.04
N ARG A 8 22.52 -33.42 3.79
CA ARG A 8 21.41 -33.12 2.88
C ARG A 8 21.98 -32.22 1.80
N ARG A 9 22.30 -32.85 0.66
CA ARG A 9 22.21 -32.32 -0.71
C ARG A 9 22.10 -30.79 -0.76
N ALA A 10 23.17 -30.16 -1.23
CA ALA A 10 23.15 -28.80 -1.74
C ALA A 10 21.96 -28.64 -2.70
N LEU A 11 20.87 -28.05 -2.22
CA LEU A 11 19.91 -27.40 -3.08
C LEU A 11 20.57 -26.08 -3.47
N SER A 12 20.80 -25.95 -4.77
CA SER A 12 21.42 -24.81 -5.46
C SER A 12 20.98 -23.46 -4.88
N PRO A 13 21.83 -22.42 -4.92
CA PRO A 13 21.42 -21.06 -4.58
C PRO A 13 20.26 -20.66 -5.50
N GLN A 14 19.06 -20.67 -4.92
CA GLN A 14 17.80 -20.08 -5.37
C GLN A 14 17.79 -19.54 -6.82
N ILE A 15 17.21 -20.32 -7.73
CA ILE A 15 16.66 -19.86 -9.04
C ILE A 15 15.37 -19.04 -8.80
N TYR A 16 15.31 -18.28 -7.69
CA TYR A 16 14.21 -17.37 -7.42
C TYR A 16 14.76 -15.96 -7.54
N PRO A 17 14.33 -15.19 -8.55
CA PRO A 17 14.77 -13.81 -8.68
C PRO A 17 14.45 -13.07 -7.39
N SER A 18 15.36 -12.22 -6.91
CA SER A 18 15.03 -11.31 -5.81
C SER A 18 13.75 -10.52 -6.16
N ASP A 19 12.99 -10.07 -5.17
CA ASP A 19 11.72 -9.36 -5.44
C ASP A 19 11.93 -8.10 -6.31
N HIS A 20 13.13 -7.51 -6.27
CA HIS A 20 13.54 -6.45 -7.19
C HIS A 20 13.59 -6.91 -8.66
N ASN A 21 14.18 -8.08 -8.92
CA ASN A 21 14.22 -8.67 -10.27
C ASN A 21 12.82 -9.07 -10.76
N LYS A 22 11.95 -9.60 -9.89
CA LYS A 22 10.56 -9.93 -10.28
C LYS A 22 9.78 -8.69 -10.72
N GLN A 23 9.89 -7.58 -9.99
CA GLN A 23 9.20 -6.33 -10.35
C GLN A 23 9.70 -5.76 -11.68
N ASN A 24 11.02 -5.82 -11.94
CA ASN A 24 11.61 -5.37 -13.20
C ASN A 24 11.17 -6.24 -14.38
N ILE A 25 11.09 -7.57 -14.19
CA ILE A 25 10.60 -8.51 -15.20
C ILE A 25 9.11 -8.23 -15.52
N LEU A 26 8.27 -8.05 -14.49
CA LEU A 26 6.85 -7.74 -14.69
C LEU A 26 6.63 -6.38 -15.38
N LYS A 27 7.41 -5.36 -15.02
CA LYS A 27 7.38 -4.04 -15.70
C LYS A 27 7.75 -4.16 -17.18
N LYS A 28 8.82 -4.91 -17.50
CA LYS A 28 9.27 -5.13 -18.89
C LYS A 28 8.26 -5.95 -19.71
N LEU A 29 7.70 -7.02 -19.14
CA LEU A 29 6.79 -7.92 -19.86
C LEU A 29 5.42 -7.29 -20.15
N TYR A 30 4.90 -6.49 -19.21
CA TYR A 30 3.53 -5.98 -19.34
C TYR A 30 3.45 -4.49 -19.67
N ASN A 31 4.58 -3.78 -19.74
CA ASN A 31 4.65 -2.33 -19.91
C ASN A 31 3.72 -1.57 -18.96
N ARG A 32 3.51 -2.14 -17.75
CA ARG A 32 2.56 -1.65 -16.73
C ARG A 32 3.30 -0.99 -15.58
N PRO A 33 2.68 0.01 -14.92
CA PRO A 33 3.24 0.60 -13.71
C PRO A 33 3.36 -0.47 -12.61
N ASN A 34 4.24 -0.21 -11.63
CA ASN A 34 4.46 -1.08 -10.48
C ASN A 34 3.10 -1.51 -9.87
N ILE A 35 2.89 -2.81 -9.64
CA ILE A 35 1.64 -3.33 -9.08
C ILE A 35 1.29 -2.67 -7.73
N LEU A 36 2.31 -2.34 -6.92
CA LEU A 36 2.11 -1.63 -5.66
C LEU A 36 1.58 -0.20 -5.89
N ALA A 37 2.06 0.47 -6.94
CA ALA A 37 1.57 1.80 -7.33
C ALA A 37 0.10 1.75 -7.79
N LEU A 38 -0.25 0.72 -8.57
CA LEU A 38 -1.63 0.47 -8.99
C LEU A 38 -2.56 0.27 -7.78
N ILE A 39 -2.15 -0.57 -6.84
CA ILE A 39 -2.94 -0.85 -5.62
C ILE A 39 -3.12 0.43 -4.80
N ARG A 40 -2.03 1.16 -4.52
CA ARG A 40 -2.08 2.44 -3.77
C ARG A 40 -2.97 3.47 -4.46
N ASN A 41 -2.83 3.64 -5.78
CA ASN A 41 -3.67 4.56 -6.53
C ASN A 41 -5.15 4.20 -6.43
N LYS A 42 -5.52 2.92 -6.56
CA LYS A 42 -6.92 2.47 -6.44
C LYS A 42 -7.46 2.69 -5.03
N GLN A 43 -6.66 2.41 -4.00
CA GLN A 43 -7.02 2.64 -2.60
C GLN A 43 -7.26 4.13 -2.33
N LEU A 44 -6.36 5.00 -2.78
CA LEU A 44 -6.51 6.46 -2.67
C LEU A 44 -7.73 6.94 -3.45
N LYS A 45 -7.94 6.48 -4.69
CA LYS A 45 -9.11 6.85 -5.48
C LYS A 45 -10.41 6.52 -4.74
N GLY A 46 -10.51 5.32 -4.17
CA GLY A 46 -11.64 4.91 -3.33
C GLY A 46 -11.79 5.79 -2.10
N PHE A 47 -10.70 6.01 -1.36
CA PHE A 47 -10.69 6.85 -0.17
C PHE A 47 -11.20 8.27 -0.46
N GLY A 48 -10.78 8.88 -1.55
CA GLY A 48 -11.24 10.22 -1.94
C GLY A 48 -12.75 10.29 -2.21
N HIS A 49 -13.39 9.19 -2.64
CA HIS A 49 -14.86 9.12 -2.72
C HIS A 49 -15.49 8.96 -1.34
N THR A 50 -14.96 8.08 -0.50
CA THR A 50 -15.44 7.83 0.87
C THR A 50 -15.31 9.07 1.76
N TRP A 51 -14.21 9.83 1.65
CA TRP A 51 -13.98 11.03 2.46
C TRP A 51 -14.91 12.19 2.10
N ARG A 52 -15.30 12.31 0.82
CA ARG A 52 -16.24 13.35 0.36
C ARG A 52 -17.71 12.98 0.54
N ALA A 53 -17.99 11.80 1.06
CA ALA A 53 -19.35 11.32 1.34
C ALA A 53 -19.89 11.94 2.64
N ASP A 54 -19.89 13.26 2.73
CA ASP A 54 -20.31 14.00 3.92
C ASP A 54 -21.75 13.67 4.32
N GLY A 55 -22.00 13.53 5.61
CA GLY A 55 -23.30 13.14 6.16
C GLY A 55 -23.67 11.67 5.95
N LEU A 56 -23.03 10.96 5.01
CA LEU A 56 -23.33 9.56 4.71
C LEU A 56 -22.69 8.60 5.72
N LEU A 57 -23.37 7.48 5.96
CA LEU A 57 -22.93 6.42 6.89
C LEU A 57 -21.51 5.92 6.55
N ILE A 58 -21.16 5.87 5.28
CA ILE A 58 -19.86 5.41 4.79
C ILE A 58 -18.70 6.25 5.39
N LYS A 59 -18.84 7.59 5.42
CA LYS A 59 -17.83 8.46 6.03
C LYS A 59 -17.83 8.32 7.55
N LYS A 60 -19.01 8.19 8.16
CA LYS A 60 -19.13 7.96 9.62
C LYS A 60 -18.39 6.69 10.03
N VAL A 61 -18.63 5.56 9.37
CA VAL A 61 -17.96 4.28 9.65
C VAL A 61 -16.45 4.35 9.41
N LEU A 62 -15.99 5.12 8.42
CA LEU A 62 -14.56 5.31 8.15
C LEU A 62 -13.84 6.03 9.30
N VAL A 63 -14.47 7.06 9.88
CA VAL A 63 -13.86 7.96 10.87
C VAL A 63 -14.13 7.50 12.30
N GLU A 64 -15.29 6.89 12.54
CA GLU A 64 -15.70 6.50 13.88
C GLU A 64 -14.81 5.40 14.47
N LYS A 65 -14.38 5.65 15.70
CA LYS A 65 -13.67 4.67 16.51
C LYS A 65 -14.70 3.79 17.20
N ILE A 66 -14.72 2.51 16.84
CA ILE A 66 -15.54 1.52 17.55
C ILE A 66 -14.94 1.34 18.96
N ASN A 67 -15.56 1.94 19.96
CA ASN A 67 -15.12 1.92 21.37
C ASN A 67 -15.58 0.66 22.14
N LYS A 68 -16.02 -0.39 21.46
CA LYS A 68 -16.47 -1.66 22.08
C LYS A 68 -15.27 -2.56 22.43
N THR A 69 -15.46 -3.45 23.42
CA THR A 69 -14.46 -4.38 23.95
C THR A 69 -13.83 -5.28 22.88
N ARG A 70 -12.53 -5.58 23.07
CA ARG A 70 -11.56 -5.99 22.05
C ARG A 70 -11.64 -7.48 21.65
N PRO A 71 -11.46 -7.83 20.37
CA PRO A 71 -11.19 -9.21 19.94
C PRO A 71 -9.77 -9.67 20.34
N LEU A 72 -9.63 -10.90 20.81
CA LEU A 72 -8.32 -11.54 21.03
C LEU A 72 -7.60 -11.74 19.68
N GLY A 73 -6.46 -11.08 19.46
CA GLY A 73 -5.63 -11.25 18.25
C GLY A 73 -5.10 -9.95 17.60
N ARG A 74 -4.71 -10.05 16.32
CA ARG A 74 -4.07 -8.97 15.53
C ARG A 74 -4.91 -7.69 15.62
N PRO A 75 -4.30 -6.52 15.91
CA PRO A 75 -5.01 -5.25 15.88
C PRO A 75 -5.71 -5.03 14.54
N ARG A 76 -6.94 -4.51 14.57
CA ARG A 76 -7.63 -4.05 13.36
C ARG A 76 -6.85 -2.86 12.80
N ILE A 77 -6.01 -3.08 11.79
CA ILE A 77 -5.47 -2.00 10.98
C ILE A 77 -6.65 -1.36 10.28
N GLN A 78 -6.99 -0.13 10.68
CA GLN A 78 -8.06 0.62 10.04
C GLN A 78 -7.61 1.08 8.66
N TRP A 79 -8.54 1.09 7.70
CA TRP A 79 -8.24 1.53 6.34
C TRP A 79 -7.71 2.97 6.31
N ILE A 80 -8.25 3.86 7.15
CA ILE A 80 -7.76 5.24 7.31
C ILE A 80 -6.27 5.30 7.71
N ASN A 81 -5.80 4.36 8.52
CA ASN A 81 -4.38 4.30 8.93
C ASN A 81 -3.47 3.84 7.78
N VAL A 82 -3.96 2.93 6.93
CA VAL A 82 -3.24 2.52 5.70
C VAL A 82 -3.09 3.71 4.77
N ILE A 83 -4.19 4.44 4.53
CA ILE A 83 -4.17 5.62 3.67
C ILE A 83 -3.29 6.74 4.25
N SER A 84 -3.34 6.98 5.56
CA SER A 84 -2.43 7.92 6.24
C SER A 84 -0.97 7.59 5.98
N ARG A 85 -0.59 6.31 6.03
CA ARG A 85 0.79 5.88 5.74
C ARG A 85 1.14 6.09 4.28
N ASP A 86 0.27 5.68 3.37
CA ASP A 86 0.50 5.84 1.93
C ASP A 86 0.67 7.33 1.56
N LEU A 87 -0.16 8.22 2.12
CA LEU A 87 -0.05 9.66 1.91
C LEU A 87 1.27 10.23 2.44
N ARG A 88 1.74 9.77 3.61
CA ARG A 88 3.05 10.16 4.15
C ARG A 88 4.20 9.72 3.26
N GLU A 89 4.11 8.54 2.64
CA GLU A 89 5.11 8.05 1.70
C GLU A 89 5.11 8.85 0.38
N ILE A 90 3.96 9.43 -0.01
CA ILE A 90 3.82 10.27 -1.21
C ILE A 90 4.27 11.70 -0.94
N GLY A 91 4.05 12.23 0.27
CA GLY A 91 4.53 13.54 0.69
C GLY A 91 4.12 13.91 2.12
N GLN A 92 5.05 14.52 2.88
CA GLN A 92 4.87 14.81 4.32
C GLN A 92 3.72 15.76 4.67
N ASN A 93 3.19 16.53 3.71
CA ASN A 93 2.19 17.57 3.95
C ASN A 93 0.81 17.29 3.34
N VAL A 94 0.56 16.06 2.86
CA VAL A 94 -0.75 15.73 2.31
C VAL A 94 -1.73 15.33 3.42
N THR A 95 -2.77 16.12 3.60
CA THR A 95 -3.89 15.82 4.50
C THR A 95 -5.09 15.27 3.73
N PHE A 96 -6.05 14.67 4.44
CA PHE A 96 -7.29 14.16 3.83
C PHE A 96 -8.16 15.27 3.21
N GLU A 97 -8.02 16.51 3.69
CA GLU A 97 -8.72 17.68 3.17
C GLU A 97 -8.38 17.95 1.69
N LEU A 98 -7.21 17.50 1.21
CA LEU A 98 -6.85 17.59 -0.19
C LEU A 98 -7.87 16.90 -1.11
N THR A 99 -8.60 15.89 -0.62
CA THR A 99 -9.60 15.15 -1.40
C THR A 99 -10.77 16.01 -1.87
N TYR A 100 -11.07 17.13 -1.18
CA TYR A 100 -12.13 18.07 -1.58
C TYR A 100 -11.73 18.87 -2.82
N ASN A 101 -10.44 19.19 -2.97
CA ASN A 101 -9.93 19.76 -4.20
C ASN A 101 -9.70 18.64 -5.23
N ARG A 102 -10.69 18.42 -6.09
CA ARG A 102 -10.70 17.29 -7.04
C ARG A 102 -9.51 17.32 -8.01
N ASP A 103 -9.08 18.50 -8.43
CA ASP A 103 -7.98 18.66 -9.37
C ASP A 103 -6.65 18.32 -8.70
N ARG A 104 -6.38 18.91 -7.52
CA ARG A 104 -5.19 18.56 -6.73
C ARG A 104 -5.17 17.10 -6.31
N TRP A 105 -6.34 16.52 -5.99
CA TRP A 105 -6.45 15.09 -5.70
C TRP A 105 -6.13 14.23 -6.92
N ARG A 106 -6.63 14.61 -8.09
CA ARG A 106 -6.34 13.91 -9.35
C ARG A 106 -4.86 14.00 -9.70
N ASP A 107 -4.22 15.12 -9.46
CA ASP A 107 -2.78 15.30 -9.72
C ASP A 107 -1.93 14.49 -8.75
N LEU A 108 -2.33 14.38 -7.48
CA LEU A 108 -1.72 13.44 -6.55
C LEU A 108 -1.87 11.99 -7.03
N LEU A 109 -3.06 11.58 -7.48
CA LEU A 109 -3.25 10.23 -8.00
C LEU A 109 -2.36 9.94 -9.22
N LYS A 110 -2.14 10.93 -10.09
CA LYS A 110 -1.17 10.81 -11.20
C LYS A 110 0.25 10.68 -10.68
N SER A 111 0.66 11.50 -9.71
CA SER A 111 2.02 11.44 -9.15
C SER A 111 2.31 10.09 -8.49
N VAL A 112 1.33 9.45 -7.84
CA VAL A 112 1.48 8.09 -7.26
C VAL A 112 1.82 7.03 -8.30
N MET A 113 1.25 7.15 -9.50
CA MET A 113 1.56 6.23 -10.61
C MET A 113 2.98 6.45 -11.14
N VAL A 114 3.53 7.65 -10.98
CA VAL A 114 4.86 8.06 -11.49
C VAL A 114 5.97 7.85 -10.45
N LEU A 115 5.72 8.18 -9.18
CA LEU A 115 6.68 8.16 -8.06
C LEU A 115 7.22 6.76 -7.71
N ASN A 116 6.58 5.69 -8.15
CA ASN A 116 7.06 4.31 -7.95
C ASN A 116 7.98 3.82 -9.11
N GLY A 117 8.76 4.75 -9.68
CA GLY A 117 10.09 4.48 -10.22
C GLY A 117 10.98 3.82 -9.15
N PRO A 118 12.09 3.16 -9.52
CA PRO A 118 12.80 2.27 -8.60
C PRO A 118 13.12 3.01 -7.31
N VAL A 119 12.60 2.49 -6.20
CA VAL A 119 13.07 2.86 -4.87
C VAL A 119 14.54 2.43 -4.83
N GLY A 120 15.43 3.41 -4.62
CA GLY A 120 16.88 3.20 -4.57
C GLY A 120 17.30 2.13 -3.58
#